data_AF-A0AAW0ZWE2-F1
#
_entry.id   AF-A0AAW0ZWE2-F1
#
_cell.length_a   1.000
_cell.length_b   1.000
_cell.length_c   1.000
_cell.angle_alpha   90.00
_cell.angle_beta   90.00
_cell.angle_gamma   90.00
#
_symmetry.space_group_name_H-M   'P 1'
#
loop_
_entity.id
_entity.type
_entity.pdbx_description
1 polymer ?
#
loop_
_entity_poly.entity_id
_entity_poly.type
_entity_poly.pdbx_seq_one_letter_code
_entity_poly.pdbx_strand_id
1 'polypeptide(L)'
;MEAMLQSLIPSDTTNNETQWQRNIRSRTEISPDIEDTPLFTTAETEKAVRTLGNKKAPGHDFIEPEIVKQAWPVMQNEFKDTFNKCL
;
A
#
# COMPACT_ATOMS: atom_id res chain seq x y z
N MET A 1 -26.95 8.27 16.57
CA MET A 1 -25.57 7.74 16.40
C MET A 1 -25.02 8.12 15.03
N GLU A 2 -25.79 7.95 13.94
CA GLU A 2 -25.40 8.35 12.58
C GLU A 2 -25.03 9.83 12.43
N ALA A 3 -25.81 10.76 13.00
CA ALA A 3 -25.50 12.20 12.91
C ALA A 3 -24.18 12.60 13.57
N MET A 4 -23.76 11.88 14.62
CA MET A 4 -22.50 12.12 15.32
C MET A 4 -21.32 11.54 14.54
N LEU A 5 -21.49 10.38 13.89
CA LEU A 5 -20.49 9.77 13.01
C LEU A 5 -20.24 10.63 11.77
N GLN A 6 -21.29 11.17 11.13
CA GLN A 6 -21.17 12.09 9.99
C GLN A 6 -20.41 13.38 10.32
N SER A 7 -20.59 13.90 11.54
CA SER A 7 -19.88 15.09 12.02
C SER A 7 -18.40 14.83 12.34
N LEU A 8 -18.08 13.65 12.85
CA LEU A 8 -16.73 13.30 13.32
C LEU A 8 -15.89 12.61 12.24
N ILE A 9 -16.55 12.03 11.25
CA ILE A 9 -15.95 11.35 10.11
C ILE A 9 -16.60 11.96 8.86
N PRO A 10 -16.13 13.16 8.44
CA PRO A 10 -16.67 13.80 7.25
C PRO A 10 -16.50 12.87 6.06
N SER A 11 -17.55 12.76 5.26
CA SER A 11 -17.49 11.99 4.02
C SER A 11 -16.46 12.63 3.08
N ASP A 12 -15.61 11.83 2.45
CA ASP A 12 -14.59 12.27 1.49
C ASP A 12 -15.24 12.67 0.15
N THR A 13 -16.16 13.63 0.23
CA THR A 13 -16.91 14.15 -0.91
C THR A 13 -16.19 15.34 -1.49
N THR A 14 -15.97 15.30 -2.80
CA THR A 14 -15.17 16.28 -3.54
C THR A 14 -15.84 17.67 -3.65
N ASN A 15 -17.12 17.77 -3.28
CA ASN A 15 -17.96 18.95 -3.42
C ASN A 15 -17.52 20.16 -2.56
N ASN A 16 -16.77 19.93 -1.49
CA ASN A 16 -16.30 20.99 -0.59
C ASN A 16 -14.82 21.33 -0.77
N GLU A 17 -14.15 20.79 -1.79
CA GLU A 17 -12.74 21.07 -2.03
C GLU A 17 -12.51 22.50 -2.56
N THR A 18 -11.45 23.12 -2.09
CA THR A 18 -10.89 24.34 -2.68
C THR A 18 -10.21 24.03 -4.03
N GLN A 19 -10.01 25.07 -4.86
CA GLN A 19 -9.28 24.94 -6.13
C GLN A 19 -7.87 24.34 -5.94
N TRP A 20 -7.20 24.70 -4.84
CA TRP A 20 -5.86 24.20 -4.51
C TRP A 20 -5.88 22.70 -4.15
N GLN A 21 -6.86 22.25 -3.37
CA GLN A 21 -7.04 20.82 -3.05
C GLN A 21 -7.33 19.99 -4.29
N ARG A 22 -8.20 20.49 -5.20
CA ARG A 22 -8.46 19.85 -6.49
C ARG A 22 -7.18 19.68 -7.32
N ASN A 23 -6.36 20.72 -7.38
CA ASN A 23 -5.10 20.71 -8.11
C ASN A 23 -4.08 19.73 -7.52
N ILE A 24 -4.09 19.50 -6.20
CA ILE A 24 -3.25 18.47 -5.57
C ILE A 24 -3.72 17.09 -6.01
N ARG A 25 -5.03 16.80 -5.87
CA ARG A 25 -5.57 15.50 -6.27
C ARG A 25 -5.29 15.17 -7.73
N SER A 26 -5.54 16.11 -8.64
CA SER A 26 -5.29 15.89 -10.07
C SER A 26 -3.82 15.60 -10.38
N ARG A 27 -2.89 16.10 -9.55
CA ARG A 27 -1.46 15.83 -9.67
C ARG A 27 -1.04 14.50 -9.05
N THR A 28 -1.80 13.98 -8.09
CA THR A 28 -1.55 12.68 -7.47
C THR A 28 -2.24 11.51 -8.18
N GLU A 29 -3.23 11.78 -9.03
CA GLU A 29 -3.89 10.75 -9.87
C GLU A 29 -2.96 10.21 -10.96
N ILE A 30 -1.99 11.02 -11.39
CA ILE A 30 -0.99 10.62 -12.36
C ILE A 30 0.15 9.97 -11.60
N SER A 31 0.22 8.64 -11.63
CA SER A 31 1.41 7.94 -11.18
C SER A 31 2.59 8.48 -12.00
N PRO A 32 3.71 8.86 -11.35
CA PRO A 32 4.88 9.32 -12.09
C PRO A 32 5.25 8.24 -13.10
N ASP A 33 5.47 8.65 -14.35
CA ASP A 33 5.95 7.73 -15.38
C ASP A 33 7.42 7.45 -15.09
N ILE A 34 7.71 6.22 -14.68
CA ILE A 34 9.05 5.81 -14.26
C ILE A 34 9.50 4.65 -15.15
N GLU A 35 9.51 4.88 -16.48
CA GLU A 35 10.00 3.93 -17.49
C GLU A 35 11.37 3.32 -17.14
N ASP A 36 12.22 4.05 -16.40
CA ASP A 36 13.56 3.63 -16.01
C ASP A 36 13.68 3.11 -14.56
N THR A 37 12.58 2.81 -13.85
CA THR A 37 12.70 2.26 -12.49
C THR A 37 13.24 0.83 -12.54
N PRO A 38 14.37 0.55 -11.85
CA PRO A 38 14.88 -0.81 -11.77
C PRO A 38 13.89 -1.71 -11.03
N LEU A 39 13.69 -2.92 -11.54
CA LEU A 39 12.90 -3.95 -10.89
C LEU A 39 13.52 -4.34 -9.54
N PHE A 40 12.66 -4.61 -8.56
CA PHE A 40 13.06 -5.18 -7.29
C PHE A 40 13.71 -6.55 -7.47
N THR A 41 14.82 -6.74 -6.76
CA THR A 41 15.54 -7.99 -6.68
C THR A 41 14.94 -8.92 -5.63
N THR A 42 15.23 -10.22 -5.74
CA THR A 42 14.86 -11.20 -4.70
C THR A 42 15.45 -10.84 -3.34
N ALA A 43 16.67 -10.31 -3.30
CA ALA A 43 17.34 -9.92 -2.05
C ALA A 43 16.66 -8.73 -1.37
N GLU A 44 16.20 -7.75 -2.13
CA GLU A 44 15.43 -6.61 -1.59
C GLU A 44 14.08 -7.07 -1.04
N THR A 45 13.39 -7.93 -1.80
CA THR A 45 12.10 -8.50 -1.37
C THR A 45 12.27 -9.36 -0.12
N GLU A 46 13.34 -10.17 -0.05
CA GLU A 46 13.69 -10.96 1.13
C GLU A 46 13.93 -10.08 2.35
N LYS A 47 14.72 -9.02 2.18
CA LYS A 47 15.01 -8.06 3.24
C LYS A 47 13.71 -7.45 3.76
N ALA A 48 12.79 -7.06 2.88
CA ALA A 48 11.48 -6.51 3.25
C ALA A 48 10.64 -7.52 4.06
N VAL A 49 10.58 -8.78 3.62
CA VAL A 49 9.84 -9.83 4.35
C VAL A 49 10.44 -10.08 5.73
N ARG A 50 11.78 -10.12 5.84
CA ARG A 50 12.47 -10.38 7.11
C ARG A 50 12.30 -9.25 8.12
N THR A 51 12.20 -8.00 7.66
CA THR A 51 12.05 -6.81 8.53
C THR A 51 10.61 -6.58 9.01
N LEU A 52 9.62 -7.34 8.52
CA LEU A 52 8.25 -7.26 9.04
C LEU A 52 8.24 -7.48 10.57
N GLY A 53 7.58 -6.59 11.30
CA GLY A 53 7.48 -6.72 12.75
C GLY A 53 6.49 -7.81 13.12
N ASN A 54 6.91 -8.77 13.93
CA ASN A 54 6.03 -9.79 14.49
C ASN A 54 5.00 -9.13 15.43
N LYS A 55 3.85 -9.80 15.62
CA LYS A 55 2.75 -9.33 16.49
C LYS A 55 2.15 -7.97 16.09
N LYS A 56 2.41 -7.48 14.88
CA LYS A 56 1.66 -6.36 14.32
C LYS A 56 0.27 -6.85 13.93
N ALA A 57 -0.72 -5.98 14.09
CA ALA A 57 -2.06 -6.25 13.59
C ALA A 57 -1.98 -6.50 12.07
N PRO A 58 -2.68 -7.52 11.56
CA PRO A 58 -2.70 -7.80 10.13
C PRO A 58 -3.36 -6.66 9.36
N GLY A 59 -3.09 -6.61 8.05
CA GLY A 59 -3.77 -5.70 7.15
C GLY A 59 -5.24 -6.08 6.94
N HIS A 60 -5.88 -5.43 5.97
CA HIS A 60 -7.26 -5.72 5.58
C HIS A 60 -7.42 -7.13 4.96
N ASP A 61 -6.30 -7.75 4.56
CA ASP A 61 -6.23 -9.13 4.08
C ASP A 61 -6.23 -10.17 5.22
N PHE A 62 -6.14 -9.72 6.48
CA PHE A 62 -6.03 -10.56 7.67
C PHE A 62 -4.80 -11.49 7.68
N ILE A 63 -3.78 -11.22 6.86
CA ILE A 63 -2.56 -12.01 6.82
C ILE A 63 -1.58 -11.50 7.87
N GLU A 64 -1.22 -12.36 8.82
CA GLU A 64 -0.24 -12.03 9.84
C GLU A 64 1.21 -12.01 9.28
N PRO A 65 2.08 -11.12 9.77
CA PRO A 65 3.50 -11.06 9.36
C PRO A 65 4.23 -12.39 9.44
N GLU A 66 3.90 -13.22 10.42
CA GLU A 66 4.47 -14.54 10.67
C GLU A 66 4.17 -15.50 9.51
N ILE A 67 2.96 -15.42 8.93
CA ILE A 67 2.55 -16.24 7.78
C ILE A 67 3.34 -15.82 6.54
N VAL A 68 3.50 -14.51 6.31
CA VAL A 68 4.31 -13.99 5.19
C VAL A 68 5.75 -14.51 5.26
N LYS A 69 6.35 -14.48 6.46
CA LYS A 69 7.71 -14.99 6.69
C LYS A 69 7.83 -16.50 6.46
N GLN A 70 6.81 -17.27 6.84
CA GLN A 70 6.78 -18.72 6.62
C GLN A 70 6.54 -19.09 5.16
N ALA A 71 5.79 -18.27 4.41
CA ALA A 71 5.52 -18.48 2.99
C ALA A 71 6.71 -18.10 2.09
N TRP A 72 7.57 -17.17 2.54
CA TRP A 72 8.71 -16.71 1.74
C TRP A 72 9.56 -17.82 1.11
N PRO A 73 10.02 -18.86 1.82
CA PRO A 73 10.88 -19.89 1.24
C PRO A 73 10.26 -20.67 0.07
N VAL A 74 8.92 -20.68 -0.03
CA VAL A 74 8.19 -21.42 -1.07
C VAL A 74 7.61 -20.52 -2.16
N MET A 75 7.48 -19.20 -1.94
CA MET A 75 6.79 -18.27 -2.82
C MET A 75 7.65 -17.06 -3.26
N GLN A 76 8.98 -17.18 -3.24
CA GLN A 76 9.88 -16.05 -3.47
C GLN A 76 9.61 -15.30 -4.79
N ASN A 77 9.30 -16.06 -5.84
CA ASN A 77 9.04 -15.49 -7.17
C ASN A 77 7.72 -14.72 -7.18
N GLU A 78 6.68 -15.27 -6.58
CA GLU A 78 5.35 -14.66 -6.51
C GLU A 78 5.38 -13.35 -5.73
N PHE A 79 6.13 -13.30 -4.62
CA PHE A 79 6.35 -12.07 -3.87
C PHE A 79 7.06 -11.02 -4.74
N LYS A 80 8.20 -11.36 -5.34
CA LYS A 80 8.98 -10.44 -6.17
C LYS A 80 8.15 -9.92 -7.37
N ASP A 81 7.45 -10.82 -8.06
CA ASP A 81 6.64 -10.47 -9.23
C ASP A 81 5.46 -9.59 -8.84
N THR A 82 4.88 -9.80 -7.66
CA THR A 82 3.82 -8.92 -7.12
C THR A 82 4.35 -7.52 -6.82
N PHE A 83 5.52 -7.40 -6.19
CA PHE A 83 6.14 -6.10 -5.94
C PHE A 83 6.46 -5.35 -7.24
N ASN A 84 6.98 -6.05 -8.25
CA ASN A 84 7.31 -5.46 -9.55
C ASN A 84 6.10 -5.06 -10.40
N LYS A 85 4.89 -5.58 -10.11
CA LYS A 85 3.64 -5.11 -10.73
C LYS A 85 3.16 -3.77 -10.18
N CYS A 86 3.71 -3.33 -9.05
CA CYS A 86 3.36 -2.07 -8.39
C CYS A 86 4.35 -0.94 -8.74
N LEU A 87 5.35 -1.21 -9.58
CA LEU A 87 6.19 -0.21 -10.23
C LEU A 87 5.47 0.34 -11.45
#